data_AF-A0A841L1S6-F1
#
_entry.id   AF-A0A841L1S6-F1
#
_cell.length_a   1.000
_cell.length_b   1.000
_cell.length_c   1.000
_cell.angle_alpha   90.00
_cell.angle_beta   90.00
_cell.angle_gamma   90.00
#
_symmetry.space_group_name_H-M   'P 1'
#
loop_
_entity.id
_entity.type
_entity.pdbx_description
1 polymer ?
#
loop_
_entity_poly.entity_id
_entity_poly.type
_entity_poly.pdbx_seq_one_letter_code
_entity_poly.pdbx_strand_id
1 'polypeptide(L)'
;MNLAFWRTKSRFGSRSGQTRLVGAPSWATPWAGGESSASPPRSYEAQVRAAYLANPVAARAVKMVSESVGGAPVVSDPGGHPALRLRVLGLAASATRSAACVAGDVAAGGRQVMDAGLAMQRLMVAALVGIDGLSGVFDAPPADAAPPYLVIGPELIIDWSTKTETGHEHRVQLRLWDEGRSAARIKPLLGRVEAALAGLSGSADGHRIVSSRLVRTLVLTGDDGWTQGLIEFRLRSVATG
;
A
#
# COMPACT_ATOMS: atom_id res chain seq x y z
N MET A 1 29.90 -28.93 -5.70
CA MET A 1 28.51 -28.51 -5.98
C MET A 1 28.51 -27.01 -6.17
N ASN A 2 28.12 -26.53 -7.35
CA ASN A 2 28.37 -25.17 -7.84
C ASN A 2 27.02 -24.59 -8.30
N LEU A 3 26.48 -23.59 -7.59
CA LEU A 3 25.14 -23.03 -7.85
C LEU A 3 25.21 -21.90 -8.88
N ALA A 4 24.48 -22.07 -9.98
CA ALA A 4 24.66 -21.41 -11.26
C ALA A 4 23.84 -20.11 -11.49
N PHE A 5 23.73 -19.20 -10.52
CA PHE A 5 22.82 -18.04 -10.69
C PHE A 5 23.44 -16.64 -10.63
N TRP A 6 24.75 -16.50 -10.40
CA TRP A 6 25.42 -15.20 -10.48
C TRP A 6 26.43 -15.17 -11.63
N ARG A 7 26.00 -14.62 -12.77
CA ARG A 7 26.91 -14.20 -13.84
C ARG A 7 26.66 -12.73 -14.13
N THR A 8 27.54 -11.88 -13.63
CA THR A 8 27.62 -10.44 -13.93
C THR A 8 27.81 -10.27 -15.43
N LYS A 9 26.86 -9.64 -16.13
CA LYS A 9 27.08 -9.26 -17.53
C LYS A 9 28.10 -8.14 -17.59
N SER A 10 29.29 -8.55 -18.03
CA SER A 10 30.43 -7.77 -18.45
C SER A 10 30.10 -6.66 -19.45
N ARG A 11 30.88 -5.56 -19.34
CA ARG A 11 31.44 -4.73 -20.42
C ARG A 11 30.75 -4.84 -21.78
N PHE A 12 30.02 -3.81 -22.16
CA PHE A 12 29.74 -3.55 -23.58
C PHE A 12 30.89 -2.75 -24.19
N GLY A 13 31.59 -3.40 -25.11
CA GLY A 13 32.63 -2.79 -25.94
C GLY A 13 32.04 -1.82 -26.96
N SER A 14 32.84 -0.81 -27.27
CA SER A 14 32.66 0.15 -28.35
C SER A 14 32.56 -0.53 -29.71
N ARG A 15 31.44 -0.32 -30.41
CA ARG A 15 31.38 -0.34 -31.89
C ARG A 15 30.52 0.82 -32.37
N SER A 16 31.21 1.78 -32.98
CA SER A 16 30.68 2.86 -33.79
C SER A 16 29.99 2.29 -35.04
N GLY A 17 28.71 2.58 -35.22
CA GLY A 17 27.96 2.26 -36.43
C GLY A 17 26.48 2.61 -36.26
N GLN A 18 26.09 3.83 -36.61
CA GLN A 18 24.69 4.24 -36.68
C GLN A 18 24.00 3.48 -37.83
N THR A 19 23.22 2.46 -37.52
CA THR A 19 22.22 1.92 -38.45
C THR A 19 20.90 2.62 -38.17
N ARG A 20 20.55 3.62 -38.98
CA ARG A 20 19.22 4.26 -38.97
C ARG A 20 18.21 3.24 -39.49
N LEU A 21 17.33 2.75 -38.62
CA LEU A 21 16.11 2.06 -39.01
C LEU A 21 15.14 3.14 -39.53
N VAL A 22 14.96 3.19 -40.85
CA VAL A 22 13.95 4.04 -41.49
C VAL A 22 12.56 3.47 -41.17
N GLY A 23 11.68 4.27 -40.55
CA GLY A 23 10.25 3.95 -40.41
C GLY A 23 9.71 3.59 -39.00
N ALA A 24 10.44 3.87 -37.91
CA ALA A 24 9.91 3.66 -36.56
C ALA A 24 8.88 4.76 -36.16
N PRO A 25 7.72 4.41 -35.57
CA PRO A 25 6.73 5.39 -35.11
C PRO A 25 7.28 6.23 -33.94
N SER A 26 6.89 7.50 -33.88
CA SER A 26 7.49 8.53 -33.00
C SER A 26 7.48 8.21 -31.50
N TRP A 27 6.60 7.33 -31.03
CA TRP A 27 6.57 6.87 -29.64
C TRP A 27 7.67 5.84 -29.31
N ALA A 28 8.28 5.21 -30.32
CA ALA A 28 9.28 4.16 -30.17
C ALA A 28 10.73 4.67 -30.12
N THR A 29 10.98 5.95 -30.42
CA THR A 29 12.31 6.59 -30.33
C THR A 29 12.24 7.95 -29.65
N PRO A 30 12.33 8.01 -28.31
CA PRO A 30 12.27 9.28 -27.59
C PRO A 30 13.54 10.14 -27.74
N TRP A 31 14.60 9.61 -28.38
CA TRP A 31 15.90 10.28 -28.54
C TRP A 31 16.30 10.51 -30.01
N ALA A 32 15.42 10.20 -30.97
CA ALA A 32 15.64 10.53 -32.37
C ALA A 32 14.87 11.83 -32.66
N GLY A 33 15.61 12.92 -32.86
CA GLY A 33 15.09 14.28 -32.99
C GLY A 33 13.91 14.39 -33.96
N GLY A 34 12.76 14.78 -33.41
CA GLY A 34 11.66 15.38 -34.14
C GLY A 34 11.55 16.84 -33.70
N GLU A 35 11.78 17.76 -34.63
CA GLU A 35 11.76 19.20 -34.43
C GLU A 35 10.40 19.64 -33.89
N SER A 36 10.33 19.85 -32.58
CA SER A 36 9.25 20.61 -31.94
C SER A 36 9.77 22.05 -31.84
N SER A 37 9.05 23.04 -32.34
CA SER A 37 9.46 24.45 -32.40
C SER A 37 9.57 25.17 -31.04
N ALA A 38 9.65 24.41 -29.94
CA ALA A 38 9.94 24.93 -28.61
C ALA A 38 11.30 24.40 -28.17
N SER A 39 12.23 25.32 -27.87
CA SER A 39 13.52 24.96 -27.28
C SER A 39 13.27 24.13 -26.00
N PRO A 40 13.77 22.89 -25.90
CA PRO A 40 13.51 22.05 -24.74
C PRO A 40 14.02 22.74 -23.47
N PRO A 41 13.38 22.54 -22.31
CA PRO A 41 13.79 23.17 -21.07
C PRO A 41 15.26 22.85 -20.77
N ARG A 42 16.08 23.88 -20.52
CA ARG A 42 17.54 23.70 -20.41
C ARG A 42 18.02 23.12 -19.08
N SER A 43 17.18 23.14 -18.04
CA SER A 43 17.51 22.54 -16.75
C SER A 43 16.91 21.14 -16.60
N TYR A 44 17.66 20.25 -15.97
CA TYR A 44 17.21 18.88 -15.66
C TYR A 44 15.86 18.86 -14.93
N GLU A 45 15.69 19.74 -13.94
CA GLU A 45 14.43 19.85 -13.19
C GLU A 45 13.24 20.20 -14.09
N ALA A 46 13.42 21.11 -15.04
CA ALA A 46 12.36 21.51 -15.96
C ALA A 46 12.05 20.40 -16.99
N GLN A 47 13.05 19.61 -17.38
CA GLN A 47 12.85 18.42 -18.22
C GLN A 47 12.06 17.33 -17.48
N VAL A 48 12.39 17.06 -16.21
CA VAL A 48 11.67 16.10 -15.37
C VAL A 48 10.23 16.55 -15.14
N ARG A 49 10.01 17.83 -14.84
CA ARG A 49 8.66 18.40 -14.66
C ARG A 49 7.83 18.30 -15.93
N ALA A 50 8.40 18.66 -17.08
CA ALA A 50 7.72 18.54 -18.37
C ALA A 50 7.39 17.09 -18.71
N ALA A 51 8.33 16.16 -18.48
CA ALA A 51 8.11 14.73 -18.71
C ALA A 51 7.05 14.13 -17.78
N TYR A 52 7.04 14.51 -16.49
CA TYR A 52 6.04 14.07 -15.53
C TYR A 52 4.63 14.51 -15.93
N LEU A 53 4.47 15.75 -16.40
CA LEU A 53 3.18 16.30 -16.81
C LEU A 53 2.69 15.75 -18.17
N ALA A 54 3.60 15.51 -19.11
CA ALA A 54 3.26 15.07 -20.47
C ALA A 54 3.14 13.54 -20.61
N ASN A 55 3.65 12.76 -19.65
CA ASN A 55 3.68 11.30 -19.73
C ASN A 55 3.01 10.64 -18.51
N PRO A 56 1.83 10.01 -18.67
CA PRO A 56 1.14 9.35 -17.56
C PRO A 56 1.91 8.15 -16.97
N VAL A 57 2.80 7.52 -17.74
CA VAL A 57 3.68 6.45 -17.24
C VAL A 57 4.76 7.03 -16.32
N ALA A 58 5.34 8.17 -16.66
CA ALA A 58 6.31 8.85 -15.80
C ALA A 58 5.66 9.31 -14.49
N ALA A 59 4.44 9.86 -14.56
CA ALA A 59 3.68 10.23 -13.38
C ALA A 59 3.38 9.03 -12.45
N ARG A 60 2.95 7.90 -13.03
CA ARG A 60 2.72 6.66 -12.28
C ARG A 60 4.00 6.07 -11.70
N ALA A 61 5.11 6.11 -12.44
CA ALA A 61 6.41 5.62 -11.97
C ALA A 61 6.92 6.42 -10.78
N VAL A 62 6.86 7.75 -10.85
CA VAL A 62 7.24 8.62 -9.72
C VAL A 62 6.34 8.37 -8.52
N LYS A 63 5.01 8.22 -8.72
CA LYS A 63 4.09 7.85 -7.64
C LYS A 63 4.50 6.53 -6.97
N MET A 64 4.76 5.47 -7.75
CA MET A 64 5.19 4.18 -7.19
C MET A 64 6.49 4.30 -6.38
N VAL A 65 7.48 5.06 -6.86
CA VAL A 65 8.74 5.27 -6.14
C VAL A 65 8.52 6.06 -4.85
N SER A 66 7.77 7.15 -4.89
CA SER A 66 7.48 7.99 -3.71
C SER A 66 6.71 7.23 -2.63
N GLU A 67 5.69 6.46 -3.02
CA GLU A 67 4.92 5.63 -2.09
C GLU A 67 5.77 4.50 -1.49
N SER A 68 6.68 3.92 -2.28
CA SER A 68 7.60 2.88 -1.81
C SER A 68 8.58 3.42 -0.76
N VAL A 69 9.11 4.63 -0.93
CA VAL A 69 10.04 5.27 0.03
C VAL A 69 9.35 5.53 1.38
N GLY A 70 8.06 5.86 1.40
CA GLY A 70 7.29 6.04 2.64
C GLY A 70 7.17 4.76 3.49
N GLY A 71 7.30 3.58 2.87
CA GLY A 71 7.23 2.29 3.53
C GLY A 71 8.56 1.74 4.05
N ALA A 72 9.70 2.36 3.74
CA ALA A 72 11.02 1.81 4.05
C ALA A 72 11.31 1.77 5.58
N PRO A 73 11.96 0.71 6.10
CA PRO A 73 12.43 0.69 7.48
C PRO A 73 13.55 1.72 7.66
N VAL A 74 13.38 2.64 8.62
CA VAL A 74 14.39 3.62 9.00
C VAL A 74 14.87 3.24 10.40
N VAL A 75 16.16 2.96 10.51
CA VAL A 75 16.85 2.68 11.76
C VAL A 75 17.71 3.89 12.08
N SER A 76 17.72 4.32 13.33
CA SER A 76 18.70 5.31 13.80
C SER A 76 19.83 4.59 14.53
N ASP A 77 21.06 5.00 14.24
CA ASP A 77 22.24 4.64 15.02
C ASP A 77 22.95 5.95 15.42
N PRO A 78 23.06 6.29 16.72
CA PRO A 78 22.56 5.53 17.88
C PRO A 78 21.02 5.50 17.98
N GLY A 79 20.49 4.53 18.73
CA GLY A 79 19.05 4.32 18.90
C GLY A 79 18.33 5.49 19.57
N GLY A 80 17.03 5.64 19.30
CA GLY A 80 16.14 6.55 20.04
C GLY A 80 16.04 7.99 19.51
N HIS A 81 16.45 8.25 18.27
CA HIS A 81 16.41 9.60 17.71
C HIS A 81 14.97 10.17 17.66
N PRO A 82 14.72 11.41 18.12
CA PRO A 82 13.37 12.00 18.23
C PRO A 82 12.63 12.08 16.89
N ALA A 83 13.35 12.11 15.76
CA ALA A 83 12.75 12.06 14.42
C ALA A 83 11.94 10.78 14.15
N LEU A 84 12.22 9.67 14.84
CA LEU A 84 11.43 8.44 14.72
C LEU A 84 9.99 8.62 15.26
N ARG A 85 9.77 9.57 16.18
CA ARG A 85 8.44 9.86 16.77
C ARG A 85 7.51 10.61 15.82
N LEU A 86 8.06 11.40 14.90
CA LEU A 86 7.27 12.11 13.86
C LEU A 86 6.63 11.14 12.85
N ARG A 87 6.99 9.85 12.87
CA ARG A 87 6.47 8.82 11.97
C ARG A 87 5.03 8.41 12.27
N VAL A 88 4.59 8.50 13.53
CA VAL A 88 3.19 8.21 13.90
C VAL A 88 2.22 9.19 13.24
N LEU A 89 2.70 10.38 12.84
CA LEU A 89 1.92 11.44 12.20
C LEU A 89 2.19 11.56 10.68
N GLY A 90 3.13 10.79 10.13
CA GLY A 90 3.58 10.91 8.73
C GLY A 90 2.88 10.02 7.70
N LEU A 91 2.03 9.08 8.12
CA LEU A 91 1.30 8.21 7.18
C LEU A 91 0.08 8.90 6.52
N ALA A 92 -0.23 10.15 6.91
CA ALA A 92 -1.42 10.86 6.47
C ALA A 92 -1.16 12.10 5.58
N ALA A 93 0.09 12.42 5.25
CA ALA A 93 0.44 13.73 4.67
C ALA A 93 0.83 13.73 3.18
N SER A 94 0.39 12.77 2.35
CA SER A 94 0.76 12.76 0.91
C SER A 94 -0.37 12.46 -0.08
N ALA A 95 -1.64 12.73 0.26
CA ALA A 95 -2.77 12.55 -0.67
C ALA A 95 -3.53 13.85 -1.03
N THR A 96 -3.09 15.03 -0.59
CA THR A 96 -3.78 16.29 -0.92
C THR A 96 -3.05 17.07 -1.99
N ARG A 97 -3.26 16.67 -3.25
CA ARG A 97 -3.60 17.53 -4.42
C ARG A 97 -3.19 16.86 -5.73
N SER A 98 -4.19 16.41 -6.49
CA SER A 98 -4.54 16.99 -7.80
C SER A 98 -5.62 16.14 -8.44
N ALA A 99 -6.86 16.44 -8.07
CA ALA A 99 -8.01 16.14 -8.89
C ALA A 99 -8.02 17.15 -10.05
N ALA A 100 -8.00 16.63 -11.27
CA ALA A 100 -8.47 17.36 -12.44
C ALA A 100 -9.09 16.35 -13.41
N CYS A 101 -10.36 16.62 -13.76
CA CYS A 101 -11.38 15.86 -14.49
C CYS A 101 -12.03 14.73 -13.65
N VAL A 102 -13.27 14.81 -13.16
CA VAL A 102 -14.51 15.48 -13.60
C VAL A 102 -15.16 16.21 -12.41
N ALA A 103 -15.74 17.39 -12.65
CA ALA A 103 -16.60 18.05 -11.69
C ALA A 103 -17.88 17.23 -11.49
N GLY A 104 -17.94 16.52 -10.36
CA GLY A 104 -19.12 15.84 -9.83
C GLY A 104 -18.86 15.50 -8.36
N ASP A 105 -19.52 16.24 -7.48
CA ASP A 105 -19.70 15.99 -6.04
C ASP A 105 -18.50 15.57 -5.17
N VAL A 106 -17.53 16.48 -5.00
CA VAL A 106 -16.47 16.35 -3.99
C VAL A 106 -17.02 16.23 -2.55
N ALA A 107 -18.23 16.74 -2.29
CA ALA A 107 -18.90 16.60 -0.99
C ALA A 107 -19.57 15.23 -0.77
N ALA A 108 -20.04 14.55 -1.82
CA ALA A 108 -20.60 13.21 -1.72
C ALA A 108 -19.51 12.13 -1.62
N GLY A 109 -18.36 12.35 -2.27
CA GLY A 109 -17.23 11.42 -2.25
C GLY A 109 -16.65 11.18 -0.85
N GLY A 110 -16.55 12.22 -0.01
CA GLY A 110 -16.04 12.06 1.36
C GLY A 110 -16.88 11.17 2.25
N ARG A 111 -18.22 11.25 2.12
CA ARG A 111 -19.15 10.37 2.84
C ARG A 111 -19.07 8.94 2.32
N GLN A 112 -19.03 8.79 1.00
CA GLN A 112 -18.93 7.50 0.33
C GLN A 112 -17.64 6.74 0.71
N VAL A 113 -16.49 7.42 0.84
CA VAL A 113 -15.23 6.78 1.29
C VAL A 113 -15.34 6.22 2.71
N MET A 114 -15.96 6.96 3.64
CA MET A 114 -16.14 6.50 5.02
C MET A 114 -17.21 5.40 5.12
N ASP A 115 -18.27 5.46 4.31
CA ASP A 115 -19.27 4.39 4.21
C ASP A 115 -18.62 3.08 3.69
N ALA A 116 -17.72 3.17 2.72
CA ALA A 116 -16.95 2.03 2.23
C ALA A 116 -16.02 1.44 3.31
N GLY A 117 -15.38 2.29 4.12
CA GLY A 117 -14.57 1.87 5.27
C GLY A 117 -15.40 1.09 6.30
N LEU A 118 -16.56 1.64 6.68
CA LEU A 118 -17.49 0.99 7.62
C LEU A 118 -17.97 -0.38 7.09
N ALA A 119 -18.32 -0.44 5.81
CA ALA A 119 -18.73 -1.68 5.15
C ALA A 119 -17.63 -2.76 5.22
N MET A 120 -16.38 -2.36 4.97
CA MET A 120 -15.24 -3.27 5.04
C MET A 120 -14.96 -3.73 6.48
N GLN A 121 -14.99 -2.79 7.44
CA GLN A 121 -14.83 -3.11 8.86
C GLN A 121 -15.90 -4.10 9.34
N ARG A 122 -17.17 -3.95 8.93
CA ARG A 122 -18.25 -4.88 9.25
C ARG A 122 -17.99 -6.29 8.73
N LEU A 123 -17.58 -6.41 7.46
CA LEU A 123 -17.25 -7.71 6.86
C LEU A 123 -16.05 -8.37 7.56
N MET A 124 -15.02 -7.58 7.89
CA MET A 124 -13.86 -8.07 8.64
C MET A 124 -14.24 -8.55 10.03
N VAL A 125 -15.01 -7.77 10.80
CA VAL A 125 -15.48 -8.19 12.14
C VAL A 125 -16.28 -9.48 12.03
N ALA A 126 -17.21 -9.58 11.08
CA ALA A 126 -18.02 -10.78 10.88
C ALA A 126 -17.16 -12.03 10.58
N ALA A 127 -16.05 -11.87 9.84
CA ALA A 127 -15.14 -12.98 9.54
C ALA A 127 -14.17 -13.33 10.68
N LEU A 128 -13.90 -12.40 11.59
CA LEU A 128 -12.90 -12.55 12.66
C LEU A 128 -13.52 -12.95 14.01
N VAL A 129 -14.79 -12.62 14.24
CA VAL A 129 -15.50 -13.03 15.46
C VAL A 129 -15.62 -14.55 15.49
N GLY A 130 -15.28 -15.15 16.64
CA GLY A 130 -15.37 -16.60 16.84
C GLY A 130 -14.14 -17.39 16.38
N ILE A 131 -13.03 -16.74 16.02
CA ILE A 131 -11.76 -17.44 15.79
C ILE A 131 -11.31 -18.13 17.08
N ASP A 132 -11.15 -19.46 17.01
CA ASP A 132 -10.70 -20.27 18.13
C ASP A 132 -9.36 -19.78 18.71
N GLY A 133 -9.39 -19.54 20.02
CA GLY A 133 -8.23 -19.09 20.79
C GLY A 133 -8.03 -17.58 20.82
N LEU A 134 -8.92 -16.77 20.24
CA LEU A 134 -9.02 -15.33 20.53
C LEU A 134 -10.16 -15.08 21.52
N SER A 135 -9.93 -14.21 22.50
CA SER A 135 -10.96 -13.80 23.46
C SER A 135 -11.93 -12.78 22.86
N GLY A 136 -11.50 -12.01 21.87
CA GLY A 136 -12.33 -11.00 21.22
C GLY A 136 -11.60 -10.24 20.11
N VAL A 137 -12.42 -9.53 19.32
CA VAL A 137 -11.99 -8.58 18.29
C VAL A 137 -12.54 -7.21 18.68
N PHE A 138 -11.66 -6.23 18.82
CA PHE A 138 -11.99 -4.91 19.34
C PHE A 138 -11.56 -3.83 18.34
N ASP A 139 -12.29 -2.71 18.31
CA ASP A 139 -11.81 -1.47 17.71
C ASP A 139 -11.03 -0.67 18.77
N ALA A 140 -11.69 -0.44 19.90
CA ALA A 140 -11.07 0.03 21.14
C ALA A 140 -11.16 -1.08 22.21
N PRO A 141 -10.03 -1.70 22.61
CA PRO A 141 -10.06 -2.74 23.63
C PRO A 141 -10.42 -2.15 25.02
N PRO A 142 -11.27 -2.81 25.81
CA PRO A 142 -11.54 -2.40 27.20
C PRO A 142 -10.31 -2.64 28.10
N ALA A 143 -10.26 -1.98 29.25
CA ALA A 143 -9.11 -2.04 30.16
C ALA A 143 -8.86 -3.45 30.74
N ASP A 144 -9.89 -4.28 30.80
CA ASP A 144 -9.90 -5.65 31.32
C ASP A 144 -9.93 -6.71 30.21
N ALA A 145 -9.59 -6.36 28.96
CA ALA A 145 -9.54 -7.30 27.85
C ALA A 145 -8.56 -8.45 28.14
N ALA A 146 -9.08 -9.67 28.24
CA ALA A 146 -8.27 -10.86 28.51
C ALA A 146 -7.45 -11.26 27.26
N PRO A 147 -6.11 -11.35 27.30
CA PRO A 147 -5.33 -11.85 26.17
C PRO A 147 -5.52 -13.36 25.95
N PRO A 148 -5.39 -13.86 24.72
CA PRO A 148 -5.05 -13.10 23.51
C PRO A 148 -6.26 -12.49 22.81
N TYR A 149 -6.15 -11.24 22.38
CA TYR A 149 -7.21 -10.51 21.66
C TYR A 149 -6.69 -9.83 20.40
N LEU A 150 -7.60 -9.47 19.49
CA LEU A 150 -7.30 -8.77 18.25
C LEU A 150 -7.86 -7.34 18.30
N VAL A 151 -7.08 -6.37 17.83
CA VAL A 151 -7.48 -4.98 17.67
C VAL A 151 -7.47 -4.63 16.19
N ILE A 152 -8.57 -4.09 15.69
CA ILE A 152 -8.64 -3.47 14.37
C ILE A 152 -7.94 -2.11 14.50
N GLY A 153 -6.82 -1.98 13.80
CA GLY A 153 -6.00 -0.80 13.82
C GLY A 153 -6.38 0.20 12.73
N PRO A 154 -5.49 1.15 12.43
CA PRO A 154 -5.77 2.20 11.46
C PRO A 154 -6.02 1.61 10.07
N GLU A 155 -6.98 2.22 9.38
CA GLU A 155 -7.30 1.99 7.99
C GLU A 155 -6.87 3.19 7.15
N LEU A 156 -6.24 2.90 6.00
CA LEU A 156 -5.98 3.86 4.94
C LEU A 156 -6.84 3.50 3.73
N ILE A 157 -7.67 4.44 3.27
CA ILE A 157 -8.52 4.25 2.09
C ILE A 157 -7.99 5.13 0.95
N ILE A 158 -7.75 4.51 -0.20
CA ILE A 158 -7.22 5.14 -1.41
C ILE A 158 -8.22 4.93 -2.54
N ASP A 159 -8.45 5.95 -3.37
CA ASP A 159 -9.25 5.80 -4.58
C ASP A 159 -8.65 4.74 -5.51
N TRP A 160 -9.47 3.76 -5.86
CA TRP A 160 -9.19 2.70 -6.82
C TRP A 160 -10.31 2.61 -7.87
N SER A 161 -10.98 3.75 -8.12
CA SER A 161 -12.03 3.84 -9.12
C SER A 161 -11.50 3.63 -10.53
N THR A 162 -12.37 3.12 -11.39
CA THR A 162 -12.17 3.04 -12.82
C THR A 162 -13.12 3.99 -13.53
N LYS A 163 -13.08 4.03 -14.86
CA LYS A 163 -14.01 4.85 -15.65
C LYS A 163 -15.49 4.44 -15.45
N THR A 164 -15.73 3.22 -14.97
CA THR A 164 -17.06 2.62 -14.89
C THR A 164 -17.47 2.22 -13.48
N GLU A 165 -16.52 2.08 -12.56
CA GLU A 165 -16.79 1.61 -11.19
C GLU A 165 -16.16 2.56 -10.18
N THR A 166 -16.92 2.95 -9.17
CA THR A 166 -16.39 3.64 -7.99
C THR A 166 -15.78 2.59 -7.06
N GLY A 167 -14.48 2.68 -6.82
CA GLY A 167 -13.69 1.64 -6.15
C GLY A 167 -12.72 2.20 -5.14
N HIS A 168 -12.39 1.38 -4.14
CA HIS A 168 -11.51 1.77 -3.03
C HIS A 168 -10.51 0.68 -2.75
N GLU A 169 -9.25 1.07 -2.52
CA GLU A 169 -8.23 0.22 -1.94
C GLU A 169 -8.10 0.57 -0.45
N HIS A 170 -8.34 -0.42 0.40
CA HIS A 170 -8.27 -0.31 1.85
C HIS A 170 -7.00 -1.01 2.32
N ARG A 171 -6.14 -0.32 3.07
CA ARG A 171 -5.02 -0.91 3.80
C ARG A 171 -5.34 -0.90 5.27
N VAL A 172 -5.71 -2.07 5.80
CA VAL A 172 -6.15 -2.23 7.19
C VAL A 172 -5.08 -2.99 7.95
N GLN A 173 -4.66 -2.44 9.09
CA GLN A 173 -3.76 -3.12 10.02
C GLN A 173 -4.58 -3.75 11.14
N LEU A 174 -4.30 -5.01 11.47
CA LEU A 174 -4.81 -5.66 12.66
C LEU A 174 -3.65 -5.99 13.58
N ARG A 175 -3.92 -5.94 14.90
CA ARG A 175 -2.93 -6.16 15.93
C ARG A 175 -3.42 -7.18 16.95
N LEU A 176 -2.76 -8.32 17.00
CA LEU A 176 -3.00 -9.36 17.99
C LEU A 176 -2.11 -9.10 19.19
N TRP A 177 -2.69 -9.13 20.38
CA TRP A 177 -2.00 -8.98 21.65
C TRP A 177 -2.04 -10.29 22.41
N ASP A 178 -0.88 -10.73 22.88
CA ASP A 178 -0.74 -11.91 23.73
C ASP A 178 0.14 -11.61 24.93
N GLU A 179 -0.20 -12.22 26.06
CA GLU A 179 0.61 -12.16 27.27
C GLU A 179 1.76 -13.17 27.18
N GLY A 180 2.95 -12.76 27.62
CA GLY A 180 4.15 -13.56 27.61
C GLY A 180 5.08 -13.28 26.43
N ARG A 181 6.30 -13.80 26.54
CA ARG A 181 7.40 -13.58 25.57
C ARG A 181 7.53 -14.74 24.59
N SER A 182 6.43 -15.15 23.96
CA SER A 182 6.43 -16.29 23.05
C SER A 182 5.86 -15.94 21.68
N ALA A 183 6.77 -15.64 20.74
CA ALA A 183 6.42 -15.55 19.33
C ALA A 183 5.89 -16.88 18.75
N ALA A 184 6.13 -18.02 19.40
CA ALA A 184 5.62 -19.31 18.94
C ALA A 184 4.11 -19.47 19.17
N ARG A 185 3.58 -18.92 20.27
CA ARG A 185 2.15 -19.02 20.63
C ARG A 185 1.25 -18.20 19.71
N ILE A 186 1.70 -17.02 19.30
CA ILE A 186 0.92 -16.09 18.49
C ILE A 186 0.85 -16.47 17.00
N LYS A 187 1.86 -17.18 16.48
CA LYS A 187 1.96 -17.52 15.05
C LYS A 187 0.78 -18.37 14.54
N PRO A 188 0.34 -19.44 15.24
CA PRO A 188 -0.87 -20.16 14.84
C PRO A 188 -2.14 -19.30 14.84
N LEU A 189 -2.28 -18.38 15.80
CA LEU A 189 -3.41 -17.47 15.87
C LEU A 189 -3.40 -16.47 14.69
N LEU A 190 -2.24 -15.88 14.39
CA LEU A 190 -2.06 -15.05 13.20
C LEU A 190 -2.36 -15.82 11.91
N GLY A 191 -2.01 -17.11 11.84
CA GLY A 191 -2.35 -17.96 10.69
C GLY A 191 -3.86 -18.16 10.51
N ARG A 192 -4.63 -18.26 11.60
CA ARG A 192 -6.11 -18.32 11.52
C ARG A 192 -6.70 -16.98 11.07
N VAL A 193 -6.21 -15.87 11.61
CA VAL A 193 -6.60 -14.52 11.20
C VAL A 193 -6.27 -14.29 9.72
N GLU A 194 -5.09 -14.71 9.27
CA GLU A 194 -4.69 -14.65 7.87
C GLU A 194 -5.63 -15.47 6.99
N ALA A 195 -5.92 -16.71 7.35
CA ALA A 195 -6.82 -17.57 6.59
C ALA A 195 -8.24 -16.98 6.48
N ALA A 196 -8.78 -16.46 7.59
CA ALA A 196 -10.09 -15.82 7.61
C ALA A 196 -10.14 -14.60 6.67
N LEU A 197 -9.11 -13.74 6.72
CA LEU A 197 -9.07 -12.53 5.90
C LEU A 197 -8.67 -12.80 4.45
N ALA A 198 -7.81 -13.79 4.17
CA ALA A 198 -7.44 -14.16 2.80
C ALA A 198 -8.64 -14.70 2.01
N GLY A 199 -9.57 -15.39 2.66
CA GLY A 199 -10.83 -15.86 2.10
C GLY A 199 -11.97 -14.83 2.13
N LEU A 200 -11.72 -13.61 2.61
CA LEU A 200 -12.77 -12.61 2.81
C LEU A 200 -13.42 -12.22 1.48
N SER A 201 -14.74 -12.40 1.42
CA SER A 201 -15.58 -12.09 0.27
C SER A 201 -16.98 -11.67 0.75
N GLY A 202 -17.79 -11.11 -0.15
CA GLY A 202 -19.14 -10.66 0.15
C GLY A 202 -19.33 -9.16 -0.07
N SER A 203 -20.46 -8.65 0.40
CA SER A 203 -20.86 -7.26 0.27
C SER A 203 -21.58 -6.75 1.51
N ALA A 204 -21.36 -5.50 1.86
CA ALA A 204 -22.04 -4.79 2.94
C ALA A 204 -22.29 -3.34 2.52
N ASP A 205 -23.42 -2.77 2.94
CA ASP A 205 -23.74 -1.34 2.79
C ASP A 205 -23.50 -0.78 1.37
N GLY A 206 -23.81 -1.55 0.32
CA GLY A 206 -23.62 -1.13 -1.06
C GLY A 206 -22.18 -1.22 -1.57
N HIS A 207 -21.29 -1.94 -0.88
CA HIS A 207 -19.91 -2.17 -1.29
C HIS A 207 -19.60 -3.67 -1.34
N ARG A 208 -18.96 -4.13 -2.42
CA ARG A 208 -18.56 -5.54 -2.61
C ARG A 208 -17.05 -5.67 -2.59
N ILE A 209 -16.54 -6.70 -1.91
CA ILE A 209 -15.12 -7.05 -1.92
C ILE A 209 -14.75 -7.67 -3.27
N VAL A 210 -13.70 -7.14 -3.89
CA VAL A 210 -13.10 -7.64 -5.14
C VAL A 210 -11.90 -8.54 -4.84
N SER A 211 -11.07 -8.14 -3.88
CA SER A 211 -9.92 -8.95 -3.48
C SER A 211 -9.47 -8.64 -2.08
N SER A 212 -8.98 -9.66 -1.38
CA SER A 212 -8.26 -9.55 -0.12
C SER A 212 -6.87 -10.15 -0.26
N ARG A 213 -5.82 -9.43 0.16
CA ARG A 213 -4.44 -9.92 0.11
C ARG A 213 -3.64 -9.47 1.32
N LEU A 214 -2.89 -10.40 1.90
CA LEU A 214 -1.86 -10.08 2.88
C LEU A 214 -0.79 -9.19 2.25
N VAL A 215 -0.42 -8.11 2.95
CA VAL A 215 0.67 -7.22 2.56
C VAL A 215 1.92 -7.54 3.37
N ARG A 216 1.77 -7.66 4.69
CA ARG A 216 2.87 -7.99 5.59
C ARG A 216 2.35 -8.55 6.91
N THR A 217 3.21 -9.31 7.56
CA THR A 217 3.03 -9.77 8.94
C THR A 217 4.33 -9.56 9.70
N LEU A 218 4.24 -9.20 10.98
CA LEU A 218 5.37 -8.99 11.87
C LEU A 218 4.99 -9.43 13.28
N VAL A 219 5.92 -10.09 13.98
CA VAL A 219 5.78 -10.41 15.40
C VAL A 219 6.84 -9.65 16.19
N LEU A 220 6.39 -8.95 17.22
CA LEU A 220 7.22 -8.16 18.12
C LEU A 220 7.04 -8.71 19.52
N THR A 221 8.10 -9.23 20.12
CA THR A 221 8.09 -9.58 21.55
C THR A 221 8.78 -8.46 22.32
N GLY A 222 8.02 -7.81 23.18
CA GLY A 222 8.47 -6.69 23.99
C GLY A 222 9.25 -7.13 25.23
N ASP A 223 9.96 -6.16 25.81
CA ASP A 223 10.62 -6.27 27.10
C ASP A 223 9.69 -6.05 28.30
N ASP A 224 8.44 -5.72 28.03
CA ASP A 224 7.32 -5.54 28.94
C ASP A 224 6.56 -6.84 29.25
N GLY A 225 6.97 -7.95 28.62
CA GLY A 225 6.29 -9.24 28.77
C GLY A 225 5.12 -9.44 27.82
N TRP A 226 4.88 -8.51 26.88
CA TRP A 226 3.85 -8.65 25.85
C TRP A 226 4.44 -9.14 24.52
N THR A 227 3.65 -9.91 23.79
CA THR A 227 3.92 -10.21 22.38
C THR A 227 2.81 -9.65 21.51
N GLN A 228 3.20 -8.91 20.48
CA GLN A 228 2.31 -8.33 19.49
C GLN A 228 2.50 -8.99 18.13
N GLY A 229 1.40 -9.28 17.46
CA GLY A 229 1.36 -9.71 16.08
C GLY A 229 0.69 -8.64 15.23
N LEU A 230 1.41 -8.02 14.31
CA LEU A 230 0.84 -7.09 13.34
C LEU A 230 0.60 -7.84 12.03
N ILE A 231 -0.61 -7.77 11.50
CA ILE A 231 -0.96 -8.29 10.18
C ILE A 231 -1.67 -7.20 9.38
N GLU A 232 -1.19 -6.94 8.18
CA GLU A 232 -1.74 -5.90 7.32
C GLU A 232 -2.30 -6.49 6.05
N PHE A 233 -3.56 -6.16 5.76
CA PHE A 233 -4.27 -6.59 4.57
C PHE A 233 -4.56 -5.41 3.64
N ARG A 234 -4.47 -5.70 2.35
CA ARG A 234 -5.01 -4.86 1.29
C ARG A 234 -6.30 -5.48 0.80
N LEU A 235 -7.38 -4.75 0.99
CA LEU A 235 -8.71 -5.09 0.51
C LEU A 235 -9.04 -4.15 -0.64
N ARG A 236 -9.75 -4.63 -1.66
CA ARG A 236 -10.31 -3.79 -2.71
C ARG A 236 -11.81 -3.96 -2.73
N SER A 237 -12.52 -2.85 -2.77
CA SER A 237 -13.97 -2.83 -2.86
C SER A 237 -14.43 -2.01 -4.07
N VAL A 238 -15.64 -2.32 -4.55
CA VAL A 238 -16.36 -1.49 -5.52
C VAL A 238 -17.77 -1.24 -5.01
N ALA A 239 -18.30 -0.05 -5.25
CA ALA A 239 -19.70 0.24 -4.99
C ALA A 239 -20.58 -0.64 -5.88
N THR A 240 -21.57 -1.29 -5.29
CA THR A 240 -22.65 -1.97 -5.99
C THR A 240 -23.79 -0.98 -6.16
N GLY A 241 -23.86 -0.38 -7.36
CA GLY A 241 -24.96 0.49 -7.76
C GLY A 241 -26.25 -0.26 -8.02
#